data_AF-A0A9D6DX50-F1
#
_entry.id   AF-A0A9D6DX50-F1
#
_cell.length_a   1.000
_cell.length_b   1.000
_cell.length_c   1.000
_cell.angle_alpha   90.00
_cell.angle_beta   90.00
_cell.angle_gamma   90.00
#
_symmetry.space_group_name_H-M   'P 1'
#
loop_
_entity.id
_entity.type
_entity.pdbx_description
1 polymer ?
#
loop_
_entity_poly.entity_id
_entity_poly.type
_entity_poly.pdbx_seq_one_letter_code
_entity_poly.pdbx_strand_id
1 'polypeptide(L)'
;MSRPAVHRLHKMDSYIRQGNYPSVGFLADKLEVSTRTVHRDLEFLKEQWGAPLRFDGVRKGYCYTESSWFIPAVPLTEQELIALLIAKHAILHYAGVPYDEHLRRAFKKITESLPEDKAINLGEVEETFSFRFGAARKVDSRILDTVSGALKNRHSIKIVYYAAGKDEVNERTVDPYHLD
;
A
#
# COMPACT_ATOMS: atom_id res chain seq x y z
N MET A 1 10.49 18.36 -7.20
CA MET A 1 9.08 18.84 -7.34
C MET A 1 8.60 19.29 -5.97
N SER A 2 7.95 20.46 -5.84
CA SER A 2 7.49 20.94 -4.53
C SER A 2 6.32 20.10 -4.00
N ARG A 3 6.21 19.86 -2.68
CA ARG A 3 5.12 19.08 -2.05
C ARG A 3 3.70 19.48 -2.53
N PRO A 4 3.38 20.77 -2.72
CA PRO A 4 2.08 21.20 -3.27
C PRO A 4 1.82 20.76 -4.72
N ALA A 5 2.86 20.52 -5.52
CA ALA A 5 2.71 20.10 -6.92
C ALA A 5 2.25 18.63 -7.03
N VAL A 6 2.82 17.73 -6.22
CA VAL A 6 2.44 16.31 -6.23
C VAL A 6 1.00 16.11 -5.77
N HIS A 7 0.59 16.79 -4.70
CA HIS A 7 -0.81 16.75 -4.24
C HIS A 7 -1.80 17.18 -5.34
N ARG A 8 -1.44 18.21 -6.11
CA ARG A 8 -2.27 18.71 -7.21
C ARG A 8 -2.39 17.69 -8.36
N LEU A 9 -1.31 17.00 -8.72
CA LEU A 9 -1.33 15.95 -9.74
C LEU A 9 -2.27 14.80 -9.34
N HIS A 10 -2.26 14.37 -8.08
CA HIS A 10 -3.18 13.35 -7.57
C HIS A 10 -4.65 13.79 -7.62
N LYS A 11 -4.95 15.04 -7.25
CA LYS A 11 -6.30 15.57 -7.38
C LYS A 11 -6.75 15.63 -8.84
N MET A 12 -5.86 16.03 -9.75
CA MET A 12 -6.14 16.07 -11.18
C MET A 12 -6.46 14.68 -11.74
N ASP A 13 -5.67 13.65 -11.39
CA ASP A 13 -5.96 12.26 -11.77
C ASP A 13 -7.34 11.80 -11.28
N SER A 14 -7.69 12.10 -10.02
CA SER A 14 -9.01 11.76 -9.48
C SER A 14 -10.14 12.35 -10.33
N TYR A 15 -10.05 13.61 -10.74
CA TYR A 15 -11.05 14.24 -11.60
C TYR A 15 -11.13 13.62 -12.99
N ILE A 16 -9.98 13.28 -13.60
CA ILE A 16 -9.93 12.66 -14.93
C ILE A 16 -10.52 11.24 -14.87
N ARG A 17 -10.21 10.48 -13.83
CA ARG A 17 -10.62 9.08 -13.64
C ARG A 17 -12.09 8.90 -13.31
N GLN A 18 -12.75 9.90 -12.76
CA GLN A 18 -14.20 9.89 -12.54
C GLN A 18 -15.02 9.81 -13.85
N GLY A 19 -14.39 9.92 -15.01
CA GLY A 19 -15.07 9.78 -16.31
C GLY A 19 -15.93 10.99 -16.69
N ASN A 20 -15.78 12.11 -15.99
CA ASN A 20 -16.52 13.36 -16.23
C ASN A 20 -15.89 14.24 -17.30
N TYR A 21 -14.78 13.82 -17.92
CA TYR A 21 -14.05 14.57 -18.94
C TYR A 21 -13.78 16.02 -18.51
N PRO A 22 -13.00 16.24 -17.44
CA PRO A 22 -12.75 17.58 -16.93
C PRO A 22 -12.04 18.44 -17.99
N SER A 23 -12.53 19.67 -18.17
CA SER A 23 -11.88 20.68 -19.02
C SER A 23 -10.74 21.37 -18.28
N VAL A 24 -9.86 22.06 -19.02
CA VAL A 24 -8.77 22.85 -18.42
C VAL A 24 -9.32 23.92 -17.47
N GLY A 25 -10.42 24.57 -17.85
CA GLY A 25 -11.07 25.58 -17.01
C GLY A 25 -11.62 25.00 -15.72
N PHE A 26 -12.26 23.82 -15.78
CA PHE A 26 -12.73 23.11 -14.59
C PHE A 26 -11.58 22.73 -13.66
N LEU A 27 -10.49 22.19 -14.20
CA LEU A 27 -9.32 21.82 -13.41
C LEU A 27 -8.64 23.05 -12.79
N ALA A 28 -8.57 24.17 -13.52
CA ALA A 28 -8.00 25.42 -13.02
C ALA A 28 -8.78 25.95 -11.81
N ASP A 29 -10.12 25.96 -11.89
CA ASP A 29 -11.00 26.34 -10.79
C ASP A 29 -10.87 25.40 -9.59
N LYS A 30 -11.00 24.08 -9.80
CA LYS A 30 -10.96 23.09 -8.71
C LYS A 30 -9.62 22.91 -8.04
N LEU A 31 -8.53 23.21 -8.74
CA LEU A 31 -7.17 23.10 -8.21
C LEU A 31 -6.62 24.45 -7.76
N GLU A 32 -7.40 25.54 -7.90
CA GLU A 32 -7.04 26.92 -7.54
C GLU A 32 -5.72 27.38 -8.18
N VAL A 33 -5.54 27.08 -9.48
CA VAL A 33 -4.35 27.43 -10.25
C VAL A 33 -4.71 28.03 -11.60
N SER A 34 -3.74 28.71 -12.23
CA SER A 34 -3.90 29.18 -13.61
C SER A 34 -4.08 28.04 -14.61
N THR A 35 -4.79 28.29 -15.71
CA THR A 35 -4.89 27.38 -16.87
C THR A 35 -3.51 26.99 -17.42
N ARG A 36 -2.55 27.92 -17.41
CA ARG A 36 -1.14 27.65 -17.78
C ARG A 36 -0.50 26.58 -16.89
N THR A 37 -0.81 26.58 -15.59
CA THR A 37 -0.31 25.56 -14.65
C THR A 37 -0.96 24.21 -14.91
N VAL A 38 -2.27 24.18 -15.18
CA VAL A 38 -2.97 22.95 -15.58
C VAL A 38 -2.37 22.37 -16.86
N HIS A 39 -2.13 23.18 -17.90
CA HIS A 39 -1.49 22.70 -19.12
C HIS A 39 -0.13 22.07 -18.86
N ARG A 40 0.72 22.73 -18.07
CA ARG A 40 2.03 22.19 -17.68
C ARG A 40 1.91 20.90 -16.88
N ASP A 41 0.92 20.80 -16.00
CA ASP A 41 0.71 19.59 -15.20
C ASP A 41 0.18 18.43 -16.06
N LEU A 42 -0.69 18.70 -17.04
CA LEU A 42 -1.18 17.70 -18.00
C LEU A 42 -0.05 17.21 -18.93
N GLU A 43 0.79 18.13 -19.39
CA GLU A 43 2.00 17.83 -20.17
C GLU A 43 2.97 17.00 -19.32
N PHE A 44 3.19 17.38 -18.07
CA PHE A 44 3.99 16.62 -17.13
C PHE A 44 3.47 15.19 -16.93
N LEU A 45 2.16 15.00 -16.71
CA LEU A 45 1.56 13.67 -16.61
C LEU A 45 1.81 12.84 -17.88
N LYS A 46 1.62 13.44 -19.05
CA LYS A 46 1.76 12.75 -20.33
C LYS A 46 3.22 12.40 -20.65
N GLU A 47 4.14 13.35 -20.51
CA GLU A 47 5.52 13.21 -20.97
C GLU A 47 6.43 12.57 -19.93
N GLN A 48 6.28 12.93 -18.66
CA GLN A 48 7.18 12.47 -17.60
C GLN A 48 6.68 11.19 -16.94
N TRP A 49 5.36 11.03 -16.80
CA TRP A 49 4.75 9.86 -16.16
C TRP A 49 4.07 8.90 -17.14
N GLY A 50 4.24 9.15 -18.45
CA GLY A 50 3.72 8.27 -19.50
C GLY A 50 2.20 8.09 -19.45
N ALA A 51 1.47 9.09 -18.95
CA ALA A 51 0.03 8.96 -18.80
C ALA A 51 -0.64 8.79 -20.19
N PRO A 52 -1.53 7.80 -20.36
CA PRO A 52 -2.29 7.57 -21.58
C PRO A 52 -3.44 8.58 -21.66
N LEU A 53 -3.09 9.86 -21.63
CA LEU A 53 -3.99 10.99 -21.51
C LEU A 53 -4.41 11.47 -22.90
N ARG A 54 -5.72 11.59 -23.13
CA ARG A 54 -6.28 12.12 -24.38
C ARG A 54 -7.30 13.20 -24.10
N PHE A 55 -7.37 14.19 -24.98
CA PHE A 55 -8.48 15.14 -25.03
C PHE A 55 -9.61 14.59 -25.90
N ASP A 56 -10.82 14.54 -25.35
CA ASP A 56 -12.04 14.20 -26.07
C ASP A 56 -12.68 15.47 -26.63
N GLY A 57 -12.68 15.62 -27.96
CA GLY A 57 -13.22 16.80 -28.64
C GLY A 57 -14.75 16.93 -28.57
N VAL A 58 -15.47 15.81 -28.38
CA VAL A 58 -16.94 15.82 -28.30
C VAL A 58 -17.37 16.25 -26.90
N ARG A 59 -16.75 15.69 -25.87
CA ARG A 59 -17.03 15.99 -24.46
C ARG A 59 -16.26 17.20 -23.92
N LYS A 60 -15.32 17.73 -24.71
CA LYS A 60 -14.50 18.92 -24.42
C LYS A 60 -13.67 18.79 -23.12
N GLY A 61 -13.05 17.65 -22.90
CA GLY A 61 -12.22 17.43 -21.72
C GLY A 61 -11.33 16.20 -21.77
N TYR A 62 -10.55 15.98 -20.71
CA TYR A 62 -9.50 14.96 -20.68
C TYR A 62 -9.99 13.62 -20.13
N CYS A 63 -9.48 12.53 -20.68
CA CYS A 63 -9.71 11.16 -20.20
C CYS A 63 -8.44 10.31 -20.34
N TYR A 64 -8.37 9.21 -19.59
CA TYR A 64 -7.38 8.16 -19.82
C TYR A 64 -7.87 7.20 -20.90
N THR A 65 -7.02 6.85 -21.85
CA THR A 65 -7.31 5.82 -22.86
C THR A 65 -7.12 4.40 -22.33
N GLU A 66 -6.38 4.25 -21.23
CA GLU A 66 -6.20 2.98 -20.53
C GLU A 66 -6.66 3.11 -19.08
N SER A 67 -7.63 2.30 -18.67
CA SER A 67 -8.18 2.33 -17.30
C SER A 67 -7.21 1.78 -16.25
N SER A 68 -6.25 0.97 -16.66
CA SER A 68 -5.24 0.32 -15.81
C SER A 68 -4.10 1.26 -15.40
N TRP A 69 -3.88 2.38 -16.10
CA TRP A 69 -2.84 3.33 -15.72
C TRP A 69 -3.25 4.10 -14.46
N PHE A 70 -2.33 4.31 -13.53
CA PHE A 70 -2.55 5.08 -12.30
C PHE A 70 -1.31 5.85 -11.88
N ILE A 71 -1.49 7.01 -11.25
CA ILE A 71 -0.36 7.74 -10.66
C ILE A 71 0.17 6.96 -9.45
N PRO A 72 1.48 6.66 -9.38
CA PRO A 72 2.09 6.07 -8.20
C PRO A 72 1.87 6.97 -6.99
N ALA A 73 1.16 6.48 -5.97
CA ALA A 73 0.68 7.28 -4.84
C ALA A 73 1.78 7.92 -3.98
N VAL A 74 3.02 7.44 -4.07
CA VAL A 74 4.14 7.91 -3.27
C VAL A 74 5.43 7.78 -4.08
N PRO A 75 6.20 8.87 -4.32
CA PRO A 75 7.55 8.74 -4.83
C PRO A 75 8.42 8.12 -3.73
N LEU A 76 8.75 6.83 -3.86
CA LEU A 76 9.69 6.14 -2.99
C LEU A 76 11.12 6.35 -3.51
N THR A 77 12.02 6.64 -2.58
CA THR A 77 13.46 6.51 -2.79
C THR A 77 13.87 5.03 -2.78
N GLU A 78 15.04 4.73 -3.31
CA GLU A 78 15.61 3.38 -3.29
C GLU A 78 15.72 2.85 -1.85
N GLN A 79 16.14 3.70 -0.90
CA GLN A 79 16.31 3.37 0.50
C GLN A 79 14.96 3.07 1.19
N GLU A 80 13.92 3.83 0.88
CA GLU A 80 12.57 3.58 1.41
C GLU A 80 11.98 2.27 0.86
N LEU A 81 12.29 1.93 -0.40
CA LEU A 81 11.87 0.67 -1.00
C LEU A 81 12.59 -0.53 -0.38
N ILE A 82 13.90 -0.41 -0.13
CA ILE A 82 14.66 -1.42 0.62
C ILE A 82 14.09 -1.59 2.02
N ALA A 83 13.80 -0.50 2.74
CA ALA A 83 13.20 -0.55 4.07
C ALA A 83 11.83 -1.26 4.07
N LEU A 84 11.01 -0.99 3.05
CA LEU A 84 9.74 -1.69 2.84
C LEU A 84 9.95 -3.19 2.59
N LEU A 85 10.94 -3.58 1.79
CA LEU A 85 11.24 -5.00 1.54
C LEU A 85 11.72 -5.75 2.78
N ILE A 86 12.50 -5.08 3.63
CA ILE A 86 12.89 -5.60 4.94
C ILE A 86 11.65 -5.81 5.82
N ALA A 87 10.75 -4.83 5.86
CA ALA A 87 9.51 -4.92 6.62
C ALA A 87 8.60 -6.06 6.12
N LYS A 88 8.46 -6.25 4.79
CA LYS A 88 7.77 -7.40 4.18
C LYS A 88 8.33 -8.71 4.72
N HIS A 89 9.64 -8.90 4.64
CA HIS A 89 10.28 -10.15 5.06
C HIS A 89 10.14 -10.39 6.57
N ALA A 90 10.26 -9.33 7.38
CA ALA A 90 10.03 -9.40 8.82
C ALA A 90 8.60 -9.87 9.14
N ILE A 91 7.59 -9.33 8.45
CA ILE A 91 6.18 -9.69 8.70
C ILE A 91 5.87 -11.09 8.17
N LEU A 92 6.32 -11.44 6.96
CA LEU A 92 6.14 -12.78 6.39
C LEU A 92 6.77 -13.89 7.26
N HIS A 93 7.83 -13.54 7.98
CA HIS A 93 8.45 -14.47 8.90
C HIS A 93 7.58 -14.79 10.14
N TYR A 94 6.65 -13.91 10.52
CA TYR A 94 5.62 -14.26 11.50
C TYR A 94 4.56 -15.14 10.80
N ALA A 95 4.83 -16.44 10.70
CA ALA A 95 3.90 -17.40 10.13
C ALA A 95 2.59 -17.42 10.94
N GLY A 96 1.48 -17.04 10.30
CA GLY A 96 0.13 -17.12 10.88
C GLY A 96 -0.62 -15.79 10.97
N VAL A 97 0.00 -14.64 10.72
CA VAL A 97 -0.74 -13.36 10.74
C VAL A 97 -1.86 -13.38 9.69
N PRO A 98 -3.12 -13.07 10.05
CA PRO A 98 -4.27 -13.06 9.13
C PRO A 98 -4.18 -12.02 8.00
N TYR A 99 -3.04 -11.33 7.88
CA TYR A 99 -2.79 -10.25 6.93
C TYR A 99 -1.77 -10.61 5.84
N ASP A 100 -1.22 -11.82 5.80
CA ASP A 100 -0.22 -12.25 4.80
C ASP A 100 -0.67 -11.95 3.36
N GLU A 101 -1.87 -12.40 2.98
CA GLU A 101 -2.41 -12.16 1.64
C GLU A 101 -2.66 -10.66 1.36
N HIS A 102 -3.11 -9.92 2.37
CA HIS A 102 -3.32 -8.48 2.26
C HIS A 102 -2.01 -7.72 2.06
N LEU A 103 -0.95 -8.10 2.79
CA LEU A 103 0.40 -7.54 2.67
C LEU A 103 1.02 -7.87 1.31
N ARG A 104 0.96 -9.13 0.87
CA ARG A 104 1.44 -9.54 -0.46
C ARG A 104 0.80 -8.71 -1.57
N ARG A 105 -0.53 -8.51 -1.50
CA ARG A 105 -1.27 -7.68 -2.47
C ARG A 105 -0.88 -6.20 -2.40
N ALA A 106 -0.69 -5.64 -1.21
CA ALA A 106 -0.26 -4.26 -1.06
C ALA A 106 1.14 -4.04 -1.64
N PHE A 107 2.09 -4.93 -1.33
CA PHE A 107 3.45 -4.88 -1.87
C PHE A 107 3.47 -5.00 -3.39
N LYS A 108 2.72 -5.94 -3.95
CA LYS A 108 2.61 -6.11 -5.41
C LYS A 108 2.16 -4.81 -6.09
N LYS A 109 1.13 -4.14 -5.54
CA LYS A 109 0.65 -2.84 -6.06
C LYS A 109 1.70 -1.74 -5.98
N ILE A 110 2.47 -1.70 -4.89
CA ILE A 110 3.55 -0.71 -4.72
C ILE A 110 4.64 -0.96 -5.75
N THR A 111 5.09 -2.21 -5.90
CA THR A 111 6.18 -2.56 -6.82
C THR A 111 5.79 -2.38 -8.28
N GLU A 112 4.55 -2.72 -8.66
CA GLU A 112 4.00 -2.48 -10.01
C GLU A 112 3.81 -1.00 -10.33
N SER A 113 3.76 -0.14 -9.31
CA SER A 113 3.65 1.31 -9.49
C SER A 113 4.99 2.03 -9.65
N LEU A 114 6.12 1.32 -9.48
CA LEU A 114 7.44 1.90 -9.64
C LEU A 114 7.80 2.00 -11.13
N PRO A 115 8.38 3.12 -11.58
CA PRO A 115 8.89 3.23 -12.94
C PRO A 115 10.07 2.26 -13.15
N GLU A 116 10.25 1.77 -14.38
CA GLU A 116 11.21 0.70 -14.72
C GLU A 116 12.67 1.05 -14.35
N ASP A 117 13.04 2.33 -14.31
CA ASP A 117 14.36 2.82 -13.92
C ASP A 117 14.61 2.77 -12.40
N LYS A 118 13.55 2.64 -11.61
CA LYS A 118 13.56 2.46 -10.14
C LYS A 118 13.00 1.11 -9.72
N ALA A 119 12.74 0.23 -10.68
CA ALA A 119 12.46 -1.16 -10.41
C ALA A 119 13.75 -1.75 -9.84
N ILE A 120 13.93 -1.60 -8.53
CA ILE A 120 14.88 -2.40 -7.77
C ILE A 120 14.58 -3.84 -8.19
N ASN A 121 15.59 -4.53 -8.73
CA ASN A 121 15.47 -5.93 -9.02
C ASN A 121 15.24 -6.64 -7.69
N LEU A 122 13.97 -6.91 -7.38
CA LEU A 122 13.57 -7.50 -6.12
C LEU A 122 14.28 -8.83 -5.89
N GLY A 123 14.60 -9.54 -6.98
CA GLY A 123 15.42 -10.74 -6.94
C GLY A 123 16.84 -10.48 -6.40
N GLU A 124 17.51 -9.41 -6.83
CA GLU A 124 18.85 -9.06 -6.36
C GLU A 124 18.85 -8.66 -4.88
N VAL A 125 17.83 -7.95 -4.40
CA VAL A 125 17.70 -7.61 -2.97
C VAL A 125 17.39 -8.86 -2.14
N GLU A 126 16.53 -9.74 -2.62
CA GLU A 126 16.23 -11.02 -1.96
C GLU A 126 17.47 -11.94 -1.92
N GLU A 127 18.36 -11.88 -2.91
CA GLU A 127 19.63 -12.61 -2.94
C GLU A 127 20.72 -11.97 -2.07
N THR A 128 20.77 -10.63 -2.00
CA THR A 128 21.81 -9.88 -1.26
C THR A 128 21.55 -9.90 0.25
N PHE A 129 20.29 -9.90 0.68
CA PHE A 129 19.92 -9.83 2.10
C PHE A 129 19.50 -11.20 2.62
N SER A 130 20.39 -11.85 3.37
CA SER A 130 20.04 -13.03 4.17
C SER A 130 19.23 -12.63 5.40
N PHE A 131 17.90 -12.70 5.29
CA PHE A 131 16.99 -12.45 6.39
C PHE A 131 16.94 -13.65 7.36
N ARG A 132 17.78 -13.62 8.40
CA ARG A 132 17.73 -14.59 9.50
C ARG A 132 16.83 -14.10 10.62
N PHE A 133 15.53 -14.29 10.45
CA PHE A 133 14.62 -14.18 11.58
C PHE A 133 14.59 -15.56 12.29
N GLY A 134 14.67 -15.58 13.62
CA GLY A 134 14.77 -16.85 14.37
C GLY A 134 13.50 -17.69 14.21
N ALA A 135 13.62 -19.02 14.05
CA ALA A 135 12.55 -19.99 13.76
C ALA A 135 11.09 -19.47 13.92
N ALA A 136 10.42 -19.23 12.79
CA ALA A 136 9.00 -18.89 12.74
C ALA A 136 8.18 -19.90 13.57
N ARG A 137 7.60 -19.44 14.69
CA ARG A 137 6.62 -20.24 15.43
C ARG A 137 5.34 -20.24 14.61
N LYS A 138 4.99 -21.39 14.05
CA LYS A 138 3.75 -21.58 13.31
C LYS A 138 2.59 -21.53 14.31
N VAL A 139 1.92 -20.38 14.42
CA VAL A 139 0.73 -20.21 15.24
C VAL A 139 -0.49 -20.53 14.39
N ASP A 140 -1.44 -21.30 14.93
CA ASP A 140 -2.70 -21.60 14.25
C ASP A 140 -3.51 -20.31 14.06
N SER A 141 -3.91 -20.03 12.82
CA SER A 141 -4.65 -18.81 12.47
C SER A 141 -5.95 -18.67 13.25
N ARG A 142 -6.59 -19.79 13.64
CA ARG A 142 -7.81 -19.79 14.46
C ARG A 142 -7.59 -19.19 15.83
N ILE A 143 -6.40 -19.41 16.42
CA ILE A 143 -6.03 -18.82 17.71
C ILE A 143 -5.88 -17.32 17.55
N LEU A 144 -5.18 -16.88 16.50
CA LEU A 144 -4.98 -15.45 16.19
C LEU A 144 -6.31 -14.73 15.94
N ASP A 145 -7.21 -15.33 15.16
CA ASP A 145 -8.54 -14.78 14.88
C ASP A 145 -9.38 -14.66 16.16
N THR A 146 -9.34 -15.69 17.01
CA THR A 146 -10.07 -15.71 18.29
C THR A 146 -9.57 -14.61 19.23
N VAL A 147 -8.25 -14.48 19.41
CA VAL A 147 -7.65 -13.47 20.28
C VAL A 147 -7.87 -12.06 19.71
N SER A 148 -7.72 -11.88 18.40
CA SER A 148 -7.98 -10.60 17.72
C SER A 148 -9.43 -10.15 17.86
N GLY A 149 -10.38 -11.08 17.72
CA GLY A 149 -11.81 -10.83 17.93
C GLY A 149 -12.13 -10.48 19.39
N ALA A 150 -11.50 -11.17 20.33
CA ALA A 150 -11.64 -10.90 21.76
C ALA A 150 -11.10 -9.51 22.14
N LEU A 151 -9.94 -9.10 21.60
CA LEU A 151 -9.36 -7.77 21.79
C LEU A 151 -10.27 -6.66 21.25
N LYS A 152 -10.78 -6.83 20.02
CA LYS A 152 -11.69 -5.84 19.42
C LYS A 152 -12.98 -5.66 20.22
N ASN A 153 -13.54 -6.75 20.73
CA ASN A 153 -14.83 -6.75 21.42
C ASN A 153 -14.72 -6.68 22.95
N ARG A 154 -13.50 -6.63 23.49
CA ARG A 154 -13.21 -6.65 24.94
C ARG A 154 -13.85 -7.85 25.65
N HIS A 155 -13.72 -9.04 25.06
CA HIS A 155 -14.20 -10.29 25.66
C HIS A 155 -13.07 -11.04 26.35
N SER A 156 -13.37 -11.63 27.50
CA SER A 156 -12.51 -12.63 28.13
C SER A 156 -12.51 -13.91 27.29
N ILE A 157 -11.36 -14.59 27.25
CA ILE A 157 -11.21 -15.88 26.55
C ILE A 157 -10.79 -16.97 27.52
N LYS A 158 -11.23 -18.19 27.26
CA LYS A 158 -10.77 -19.37 27.99
C LYS A 158 -9.63 -20.03 27.21
N ILE A 159 -8.51 -20.26 27.88
CA ILE A 159 -7.32 -20.88 27.31
C ILE A 159 -6.97 -22.17 28.06
N VAL A 160 -6.40 -23.12 27.34
CA VAL A 160 -5.71 -24.29 27.91
C VAL A 160 -4.22 -23.94 27.95
N TYR A 161 -3.67 -23.81 29.15
CA TYR A 161 -2.30 -23.35 29.37
C TYR A 161 -1.45 -24.44 30.01
N TYR A 162 -0.31 -24.73 29.38
CA TYR A 162 0.71 -25.63 29.93
C TYR A 162 1.68 -24.85 30.83
N ALA A 163 1.67 -25.16 32.13
CA ALA A 163 2.54 -24.56 33.12
C ALA A 163 3.86 -25.34 33.20
N ALA A 164 4.85 -24.94 32.38
CA ALA A 164 6.14 -25.62 32.26
C ALA A 164 6.88 -25.84 33.61
N GLY A 165 6.72 -24.93 34.58
CA GLY A 165 7.33 -25.07 35.91
C GLY A 165 6.69 -26.13 36.81
N LYS A 166 5.50 -26.64 36.47
CA LYS A 166 4.78 -27.67 37.22
C LYS A 166 4.47 -28.92 36.40
N ASP A 167 4.79 -28.91 35.10
CA ASP A 167 4.43 -29.96 34.16
C ASP A 167 2.92 -30.30 34.16
N GLU A 168 2.07 -29.26 34.21
CA GLU A 168 0.61 -29.40 34.33
C GLU A 168 -0.11 -28.59 33.25
N VAL A 169 -1.24 -29.12 32.76
CA VAL A 169 -2.15 -28.42 31.85
C VAL A 169 -3.36 -27.92 32.64
N ASN A 170 -3.63 -26.62 32.58
CA ASN A 170 -4.71 -25.97 33.33
C ASN A 170 -5.57 -25.09 32.42
N GLU A 171 -6.87 -25.00 32.69
CA GLU A 171 -7.75 -24.01 32.06
C GLU A 171 -7.69 -22.67 32.80
N ARG A 172 -7.64 -21.57 32.05
CA ARG A 172 -7.68 -20.22 32.59
C ARG A 172 -8.59 -19.32 31.77
N THR A 173 -9.34 -18.46 32.44
CA THR A 173 -10.00 -17.33 31.79
C THR A 173 -9.06 -16.12 31.87
N VAL A 174 -8.79 -15.50 30.73
CA VAL A 174 -7.89 -14.35 30.63
C VAL A 174 -8.55 -13.22 29.86
N ASP A 175 -8.22 -11.99 30.24
CA ASP A 175 -8.56 -10.78 29.50
C ASP A 175 -7.36 -10.41 28.63
N PRO A 176 -7.46 -10.55 27.30
CA PRO A 176 -6.34 -10.21 26.42
C PRO A 176 -6.15 -8.69 26.38
N TYR A 177 -4.90 -8.24 26.53
CA TYR A 177 -4.53 -6.81 26.52
C TYR A 177 -3.89 -6.37 25.20
N HIS A 178 -2.99 -7.18 24.64
CA HIS A 178 -2.36 -6.95 23.35
C HIS A 178 -2.00 -8.29 22.68
N LEU A 179 -1.67 -8.24 21.39
CA LEU A 179 -1.20 -9.36 20.60
C LEU A 179 0.08 -8.91 19.88
N ASP A 180 1.19 -9.60 20.13
CA ASP A 180 2.53 -9.31 19.59
C ASP A 180 2.97 -10.32 18.53
#